data_AF-A0A561UW86-F1
#
_entry.id   AF-A0A561UW86-F1
#
_cell.length_a   1.000
_cell.length_b   1.000
_cell.length_c   1.000
_cell.angle_alpha   90.00
_cell.angle_beta   90.00
_cell.angle_gamma   90.00
#
_symmetry.space_group_name_H-M   'P 1'
#
loop_
_entity.id
_entity.type
_entity.pdbx_description
1 polymer ?
#
loop_
_entity_poly.entity_id
_entity_poly.type
_entity_poly.pdbx_seq_one_letter_code
_entity_poly.pdbx_strand_id
1 'polypeptide(L)' 'MVIDPEVIGEFAYEVQPASQEQYQALLLPGGLPVLRTLRVVYSEAERPIEATVMVKAGHLYELQYEFTAE' A
#
# COMPACT_ATOMS: atom_id res chain seq x y z
N MET A 1 2.54 -9.60 5.00
CA MET A 1 2.02 -8.52 5.85
C MET A 1 0.51 -8.68 5.83
N VAL A 2 -0.09 -9.12 6.93
CA VAL A 2 -1.56 -9.16 7.04
C VAL A 2 -2.02 -7.71 7.14
N ILE A 3 -2.82 -7.25 6.19
CA ILE A 3 -3.57 -6.01 6.38
C ILE A 3 -4.68 -6.38 7.35
N ASP A 4 -4.61 -5.81 8.55
CA ASP A 4 -5.60 -6.04 9.58
C ASP A 4 -6.96 -5.49 9.09
N PRO A 5 -7.98 -6.35 8.90
CA PRO A 5 -9.27 -5.93 8.35
C PRO A 5 -10.04 -4.99 9.29
N GLU A 6 -9.64 -4.86 10.57
CA GLU A 6 -10.27 -3.96 11.54
C GLU A 6 -9.76 -2.51 11.46
N VAL A 7 -8.72 -2.22 10.67
CA VAL A 7 -8.33 -0.83 10.40
C VAL A 7 -9.29 -0.26 9.37
N ILE A 8 -10.34 0.42 9.86
CA ILE A 8 -11.27 1.22 9.04
C ILE A 8 -10.45 2.21 8.22
N GLY A 9 -10.23 1.87 6.95
CA GLY A 9 -9.45 2.69 6.06
C GLY A 9 -9.78 2.44 4.60
N GLU A 10 -9.74 3.52 3.82
CA GLU A 10 -9.80 3.42 2.38
C GLU A 10 -8.40 3.07 1.86
N PHE A 11 -8.33 2.00 1.07
CA PHE A 11 -7.10 1.53 0.47
C PHE A 11 -7.18 1.60 -1.05
N ALA A 12 -6.28 2.36 -1.67
CA ALA A 12 -6.06 2.31 -3.11
C ALA A 12 -4.70 1.68 -3.39
N TYR A 13 -4.67 0.71 -4.31
CA TYR A 13 -3.47 -0.05 -4.68
C TYR A 13 -3.15 0.11 -6.16
N GLU A 14 -1.86 0.30 -6.44
CA GLU A 14 -1.35 0.59 -7.77
C GLU A 14 -0.01 -0.14 -7.94
N VAL A 15 0.16 -0.86 -9.05
CA VAL A 15 1.46 -1.35 -9.49
C VAL A 15 1.98 -0.36 -10.54
N GLN A 16 3.14 0.21 -10.28
CA GLN A 16 3.77 1.19 -11.18
C GLN A 16 5.26 0.91 -11.37
N PRO A 17 5.87 1.37 -12.48
CA PRO A 17 7.32 1.42 -12.59
C PRO A 17 7.92 2.25 -11.44
N ALA A 18 9.05 1.79 -10.90
CA ALA A 18 9.74 2.54 -9.87
C ALA A 18 10.36 3.84 -10.43
N SER A 19 10.21 4.95 -9.71
CA SER A 19 10.97 6.18 -9.98
C SER A 19 12.43 6.01 -9.57
N GLN A 20 13.32 6.88 -10.07
CA GLN A 20 14.75 6.84 -9.70
C GLN A 20 14.95 6.97 -8.18
N GLU A 21 14.17 7.82 -7.53
CA GLU A 21 14.20 7.99 -6.07
C GLU A 21 13.81 6.69 -5.36
N GLN A 22 12.74 6.02 -5.82
CA GLN A 22 12.27 4.77 -5.25
C GLN A 22 13.28 3.63 -5.49
N TYR A 23 13.94 3.58 -6.64
CA TYR A 23 15.04 2.63 -6.89
C TYR A 23 16.13 2.72 -5.83
N GLN A 24 16.55 3.95 -5.48
CA GLN A 24 17.59 4.18 -4.49
C GLN A 24 17.09 3.90 -3.07
N ALA A 25 15.91 4.42 -2.71
CA ALA A 25 15.35 4.27 -1.37
C ALA A 25 15.01 2.81 -1.02
N LEU A 26 14.61 2.01 -2.00
CA LEU A 26 14.20 0.62 -1.82
C LEU A 26 15.27 -0.40 -2.25
N LEU A 27 16.45 0.06 -2.68
CA LEU A 27 17.56 -0.77 -3.13
C LEU A 27 17.13 -1.84 -4.15
N LEU A 28 16.30 -1.45 -5.12
CA LEU A 28 15.72 -2.41 -6.06
C LEU A 28 16.80 -2.97 -7.00
N PRO A 29 16.84 -4.29 -7.22
CA PRO A 29 17.59 -4.85 -8.33
C PRO A 29 16.86 -4.48 -9.63
N GLY A 30 17.35 -3.43 -10.31
CA GLY A 30 17.00 -2.92 -11.65
C GLY A 30 15.69 -3.33 -12.33
N GLY A 31 14.91 -2.34 -12.80
CA GLY A 31 13.75 -2.57 -13.68
C GLY A 31 12.47 -3.03 -12.99
N LEU A 32 12.49 -3.30 -11.68
CA LEU A 32 11.36 -3.89 -10.97
C LEU A 32 10.28 -2.86 -10.62
N PRO A 33 8.99 -3.23 -10.76
CA PRO A 33 7.89 -2.37 -10.34
C PRO A 33 7.81 -2.26 -8.82
N VAL A 34 7.12 -1.21 -8.37
CA VAL A 34 6.77 -1.00 -6.97
C VAL A 34 5.27 -1.15 -6.76
N LEU A 35 4.91 -1.60 -5.57
CA LEU A 35 3.55 -1.53 -5.08
C LEU A 35 3.36 -0.23 -4.33
N ARG A 36 2.48 0.64 -4.84
CA ARG A 36 2.07 1.88 -4.20
C ARG A 36 0.72 1.69 -3.54
N THR A 37 0.61 2.11 -2.29
CA THR A 37 -0.61 2.01 -1.49
C THR A 37 -0.92 3.37 -0.89
N LEU A 38 -2.11 3.90 -1.15
CA LEU A 38 -2.70 4.97 -0.34
C LEU A 38 -3.53 4.31 0.76
N ARG A 39 -3.29 4.68 2.01
CA ARG A 39 -4.10 4.33 3.17
C ARG A 39 -4.63 5.61 3.80
N VAL A 40 -5.95 5.72 3.93
CA VAL A 40 -6.58 6.75 4.76
C VAL A 40 -7.18 6.07 5.99
N VAL A 41 -6.80 6.49 7.19
CA VAL A 41 -7.37 5.99 8.44
C VAL A 41 -8.42 6.98 8.92
N TYR A 42 -9.59 6.47 9.32
CA TYR A 42 -10.69 7.28 9.83
C TYR A 42 -10.88 7.06 11.34
N SER A 43 -11.28 8.12 12.04
CA SER A 43 -11.79 8.00 13.42
C SER A 43 -13.14 7.27 13.43
N GLU A 44 -13.60 6.85 14.61
CA GLU A 44 -14.98 6.33 14.79
C GLU A 44 -16.08 7.30 14.31
N ALA A 45 -15.82 8.62 14.28
CA ALA A 45 -16.75 9.62 13.76
C ALA A 45 -16.63 9.84 12.23
N GLU A 46 -16.04 8.89 11.49
CA GLU A 46 -15.83 8.93 10.03
C GLU A 46 -15.03 10.15 9.52
N ARG A 47 -14.21 10.76 10.40
CA ARG A 47 -13.29 11.83 10.01
C ARG A 47 -11.92 11.25 9.67
N PRO A 48 -11.28 11.65 8.55
CA PRO A 48 -9.92 11.19 8.24
C PRO A 48 -8.95 11.75 9.27
N ILE A 49 -8.13 10.87 9.87
CA ILE A 49 -7.14 11.22 10.89
C ILE A 49 -5.70 11.00 10.43
N GLU A 50 -5.49 10.16 9.42
CA GLU A 50 -4.18 9.91 8.81
C GLU A 50 -4.34 9.60 7.33
N ALA A 51 -3.46 10.16 6.49
CA ALA A 51 -3.33 9.76 5.09
C ALA A 51 -1.86 9.44 4.82
N THR A 52 -1.59 8.20 4.41
CA THR A 52 -0.24 7.68 4.20
C THR A 52 -0.13 7.07 2.82
N VAL A 53 0.88 7.51 2.05
CA VAL A 53 1.32 6.85 0.82
C VAL A 53 2.53 5.98 1.14
N MET A 54 2.41 4.68 0.90
CA MET A 54 3.49 3.71 1.04
C MET A 54 3.94 3.23 -0.34
N VAL A 55 5.24 3.03 -0.50
CA VAL A 55 5.82 2.40 -1.69
C VAL A 55 6.66 1.22 -1.24
N LYS A 56 6.46 0.05 -1.87
CA LYS A 56 7.13 -1.20 -1.52
C LYS A 56 7.74 -1.86 -2.74
N ALA A 57 8.84 -2.57 -2.53
CA ALA A 57 9.49 -3.35 -3.57
C ALA A 57 8.56 -4.47 -4.07
N GLY A 58 8.05 -4.37 -5.31
CA GLY A 58 7.00 -5.27 -5.81
C GLY A 58 7.41 -6.75 -5.86
N HIS A 59 8.71 -7.03 -5.89
CA HIS A 59 9.25 -8.40 -5.89
C HIS A 59 9.37 -9.04 -4.50
N LEU A 60 9.12 -8.29 -3.42
CA LEU A 60 9.21 -8.78 -2.03
C LEU A 60 7.86 -8.82 -1.32
N TYR A 61 6.83 -8.23 -1.90
CA TYR A 61 5.54 -8.06 -1.24
C TYR A 61 4.41 -8.42 -2.20
N GLU A 62 3.48 -9.22 -1.67
CA GLU A 62 2.23 -9.58 -2.33
C GLU A 62 1.06 -9.02 -1.50
N LEU A 63 -0.03 -8.69 -2.20
CA LEU A 63 -1.31 -8.34 -1.58
C LEU A 63 -2.26 -9.53 -1.69
N GLN A 64 -2.88 -9.89 -0.58
CA GLN A 64 -3.94 -10.87 -0.53
C GLN A 64 -5.17 -10.18 0.05
N TYR A 65 -6.29 -10.30 -0.64
CA TYR A 65 -7.59 -9.83 -0.18
C TYR A 65 -8.48 -11.04 0.09
N GLU A 66 -9.17 -10.99 1.21
CA GLU A 66 -10.29 -11.89 1.50
C GLU A 66 -11.56 -11.06 1.44
N PHE A 67 -12.50 -11.50 0.59
CA PHE A 67 -13.83 -10.92 0.51
C PHE A 67 -14.77 -11.82 1.29
N THR A 68 -15.35 -11.32 2.38
CA THR A 68 -16.51 -11.97 3.00
C THR A 68 -17.75 -11.63 2.18
N ALA A 69 -18.51 -12.65 1.76
CA ALA A 69 -19.80 -12.42 1.12
C ALA A 69 -20.76 -11.72 2.10
N GLU A 70 -21.50 -10.74 1.59
CA GLU A 70 -22.56 -10.02 2.31
C GLU A 70 -23.84 -10.85 2.39
#